data_AF-A0AB39S0B9-F1
#
_entry.id   AF-A0AB39S0B9-F1
#
_cell.length_a   1.000
_cell.length_b   1.000
_cell.length_c   1.000
_cell.angle_alpha   90.00
_cell.angle_beta   90.00
_cell.angle_gamma   90.00
#
_symmetry.space_group_name_H-M   'P 1'
#
loop_
_entity.id
_entity.type
_entity.pdbx_description
1 polymer ?
#
loop_
_entity_poly.entity_id
_entity_poly.type
_entity_poly.pdbx_seq_one_letter_code
_entity_poly.pdbx_strand_id
1 'polypeptide(L)'
;MTRASEPSRRAILAAAVAAAATGAAGPAAAATPAGPAEAPARLVDNRAWTSYTDWRSGSAQGTRAVPGARPGLVIAAPAGTADYTDPHTGKTSTWEYATWTSPVHRLAVPSTEAIASWNAHTPAGTWLQVELAGTYSDGTDTPWYVMGRWAAGDQDIKRTSVDDQSDGKSTIWTDTFSIDDAASGLRLLSYRLRLTLYRTPGARITPMVWRLGAMGSDIPDRFTVPATTPGLAQELSVPRYSQEIHAGQYPEYDNGGEAWCSPTSSQMIIEYWGRKPTAEQLAWVNPDYSDPQVCHAARFTYDYQYGGCGNWPFNAAYASTYKDLQGVVTRLGSLTDLETLIAAGIPAITSQSFLKSELTGAGYGTSGHLMTVIGFTADGDVIANDPASPGDEAVRRVYKRSEWETIWLRTKRYNASGKVVSGTGGVCYLYFPAQPSARQCKALAEVGIR
;
A
#
# COMPACT_ATOMS: atom_id res chain seq x y z
N MET A 1 -18.17 -4.78 40.21
CA MET A 1 -16.73 -4.57 40.47
C MET A 1 -16.03 -4.49 39.13
N THR A 2 -16.00 -3.28 38.58
CA THR A 2 -15.42 -2.92 37.28
C THR A 2 -13.99 -2.44 37.53
N ARG A 3 -13.00 -3.06 36.88
CA ARG A 3 -11.63 -2.54 36.83
C ARG A 3 -11.44 -1.83 35.50
N ALA A 4 -11.30 -0.51 35.58
CA ALA A 4 -10.72 0.31 34.53
C ALA A 4 -9.21 0.03 34.46
N SER A 5 -8.69 -0.16 33.25
CA SER A 5 -7.27 -0.14 32.96
C SER A 5 -6.87 1.26 32.50
N GLU A 6 -6.00 1.89 33.27
CA GLU A 6 -5.41 3.21 33.02
C GLU A 6 -4.38 3.21 31.87
N PRO A 7 -4.06 4.40 31.29
CA PRO A 7 -3.12 4.58 30.18
C PRO A 7 -1.68 4.96 30.62
N SER A 8 -0.66 4.67 29.81
CA SER A 8 0.71 5.20 29.96
C SER A 8 1.08 6.08 28.75
N ARG A 9 0.93 7.41 28.81
CA ARG A 9 1.81 8.47 29.37
C ARG A 9 2.98 8.90 28.47
N ARG A 10 2.80 10.11 27.89
CA ARG A 10 3.81 11.08 27.43
C ARG A 10 4.54 11.73 28.62
N ALA A 11 5.79 12.17 28.40
CA ALA A 11 6.33 13.49 28.79
C ALA A 11 7.79 13.63 28.23
N ILE A 12 8.14 14.56 27.32
CA ILE A 12 8.41 16.02 27.43
C ILE A 12 9.86 16.35 27.82
N LEU A 13 10.53 17.15 26.98
CA LEU A 13 11.29 18.33 27.41
C LEU A 13 11.49 19.33 26.25
N ALA A 14 11.28 20.61 26.57
CA ALA A 14 11.48 21.78 25.74
C ALA A 14 12.30 22.81 26.54
N ALA A 15 13.11 23.62 25.87
CA ALA A 15 13.49 24.97 26.30
C ALA A 15 14.03 25.80 25.11
N ALA A 16 13.56 27.05 25.02
CA ALA A 16 13.87 28.10 24.03
C ALA A 16 15.13 28.92 24.44
N VAL A 17 15.74 29.84 23.67
CA VAL A 17 15.22 31.16 23.21
C VAL A 17 16.22 31.86 22.24
N ALA A 18 15.65 32.50 21.20
CA ALA A 18 15.96 33.72 20.42
C ALA A 18 17.37 34.16 19.94
N ALA A 19 17.41 34.59 18.66
CA ALA A 19 18.07 35.83 18.22
C ALA A 19 17.34 36.44 17.01
N ALA A 20 17.19 37.77 17.01
CA ALA A 20 16.59 38.59 15.96
C ALA A 20 17.68 39.18 15.04
N ALA A 21 17.35 39.46 13.77
CA ALA A 21 17.45 40.79 13.13
C ALA A 21 17.68 40.76 11.60
N THR A 22 16.88 41.61 10.92
CA THR A 22 17.18 42.48 9.76
C THR A 22 17.57 41.91 8.40
N GLY A 23 16.78 42.29 7.39
CA GLY A 23 17.08 42.10 5.98
C GLY A 23 18.10 43.10 5.42
N ALA A 24 18.72 42.70 4.32
CA ALA A 24 19.42 43.56 3.38
C ALA A 24 19.12 43.07 1.96
N ALA A 25 18.62 43.97 1.12
CA ALA A 25 18.48 43.74 -0.31
C ALA A 25 19.85 43.88 -0.99
N GLY A 26 20.30 42.82 -1.66
CA GLY A 26 21.48 42.83 -2.54
C GLY A 26 21.08 42.98 -4.01
N PRO A 27 21.95 43.52 -4.87
CA PRO A 27 21.62 43.88 -6.25
C PRO A 27 21.40 42.67 -7.15
N ALA A 28 20.51 42.83 -8.13
CA ALA A 28 20.14 41.82 -9.12
C ALA A 28 21.34 41.43 -10.00
N ALA A 29 21.73 40.16 -9.95
CA ALA A 29 22.64 39.54 -10.91
C ALA A 29 21.86 39.10 -12.15
N ALA A 30 22.41 39.39 -13.33
CA ALA A 30 21.84 39.06 -14.62
C ALA A 30 21.66 37.54 -14.79
N ALA A 31 20.47 37.11 -15.20
CA ALA A 31 20.14 35.71 -15.42
C ALA A 31 20.78 35.19 -16.71
N THR A 32 21.61 34.16 -16.58
CA THR A 32 22.06 33.31 -17.69
C THR A 32 20.87 32.52 -18.25
N PRO A 33 20.82 32.22 -19.57
CA PRO A 33 19.71 31.46 -20.14
C PRO A 33 19.69 30.05 -19.54
N ALA A 34 18.54 29.65 -18.98
CA ALA A 34 18.33 28.30 -18.48
C ALA A 34 18.46 27.31 -19.65
N GLY A 35 19.36 26.33 -19.50
CA GLY A 35 19.39 25.15 -20.37
C GLY A 35 18.06 24.37 -20.26
N PRO A 36 17.81 23.42 -21.18
CA PRO A 36 16.60 22.60 -21.12
C PRO A 36 16.51 21.95 -19.73
N ALA A 37 15.36 22.17 -19.06
CA ALA A 37 15.12 21.65 -17.72
C ALA A 37 15.34 20.13 -17.73
N GLU A 38 16.33 19.69 -16.95
CA GLU A 38 16.58 18.27 -16.70
C GLU A 38 15.28 17.68 -16.13
N ALA A 39 14.81 16.56 -16.70
CA ALA A 39 13.61 15.91 -16.18
C ALA A 39 13.82 15.63 -14.68
N PRO A 40 12.86 15.98 -13.81
CA PRO A 40 13.05 15.83 -12.37
C PRO A 40 13.42 14.38 -12.05
N ALA A 41 14.45 14.20 -11.21
CA ALA A 41 14.90 12.89 -10.80
C ALA A 41 13.73 12.09 -10.19
N ARG A 42 13.58 10.83 -10.61
CA ARG A 42 12.57 9.94 -10.02
C ARG A 42 12.88 9.76 -8.53
N LEU A 43 11.86 9.88 -7.69
CA LEU A 43 11.95 9.70 -6.23
C LEU A 43 11.46 8.33 -5.77
N VAL A 44 11.07 7.48 -6.73
CA VAL A 44 10.46 6.17 -6.51
C VAL A 44 11.08 5.19 -7.49
N ASP A 45 11.42 4.01 -6.99
CA ASP A 45 11.80 2.85 -7.78
C ASP A 45 10.84 1.70 -7.47
N ASN A 46 10.33 1.03 -8.50
CA ASN A 46 9.42 -0.11 -8.35
C ASN A 46 9.97 -1.30 -9.12
N ARG A 47 10.26 -2.39 -8.43
CA ARG A 47 10.72 -3.64 -9.03
C ARG A 47 9.91 -4.81 -8.53
N ALA A 48 9.32 -5.54 -9.48
CA ALA A 48 8.62 -6.79 -9.23
C ALA A 48 9.06 -7.90 -10.18
N TRP A 49 9.14 -9.13 -9.68
CA TRP A 49 9.32 -10.38 -10.41
C TRP A 49 7.95 -10.93 -10.79
N THR A 50 7.70 -11.08 -12.09
CA THR A 50 6.37 -11.47 -12.63
C THR A 50 6.44 -12.48 -13.76
N SER A 51 7.54 -12.50 -14.52
CA SER A 51 7.70 -13.38 -15.68
C SER A 51 8.32 -14.74 -15.31
N TYR A 52 8.23 -15.72 -16.21
CA TYR A 52 8.91 -17.00 -16.04
C TYR A 52 10.43 -16.82 -15.87
N THR A 53 11.04 -15.93 -16.64
CA THR A 53 12.47 -15.61 -16.55
C THR A 53 12.81 -14.95 -15.22
N ASP A 54 11.95 -14.06 -14.71
CA ASP A 54 12.12 -13.46 -13.39
C ASP A 54 12.16 -14.56 -12.31
N TRP A 55 11.19 -15.47 -12.31
CA TRP A 55 11.14 -16.57 -11.34
C TRP A 55 12.35 -17.51 -11.45
N ARG A 56 12.84 -17.75 -12.67
CA ARG A 56 14.05 -18.55 -12.92
C ARG A 56 15.34 -17.86 -12.51
N SER A 57 15.34 -16.53 -12.34
CA SER A 57 16.54 -15.78 -11.96
C SER A 57 16.86 -15.86 -10.47
N GLY A 58 15.87 -16.17 -9.62
CA GLY A 58 16.08 -16.32 -8.17
C GLY A 58 16.62 -17.69 -7.76
N SER A 59 17.10 -17.76 -6.52
CA SER A 59 17.57 -18.99 -5.90
C SER A 59 16.38 -19.76 -5.31
N ALA A 60 16.13 -20.95 -5.82
CA ALA A 60 15.01 -21.80 -5.43
C ALA A 60 15.46 -22.93 -4.50
N GLN A 61 14.75 -23.11 -3.38
CA GLN A 61 14.84 -24.28 -2.52
C GLN A 61 13.45 -24.91 -2.42
N GLY A 62 13.21 -25.96 -3.22
CA GLY A 62 11.92 -26.65 -3.27
C GLY A 62 10.82 -25.94 -4.08
N THR A 63 11.03 -24.70 -4.53
CA THR A 63 10.09 -24.00 -5.42
C THR A 63 10.37 -24.28 -6.90
N ARG A 64 9.37 -24.09 -7.77
CA ARG A 64 9.58 -24.02 -9.23
C ARG A 64 8.78 -22.91 -9.88
N ALA A 65 9.35 -22.33 -10.93
CA ALA A 65 8.65 -21.47 -11.86
C ALA A 65 7.68 -22.29 -12.73
N VAL A 66 6.46 -21.78 -12.89
CA VAL A 66 5.41 -22.33 -13.76
C VAL A 66 5.27 -21.38 -14.95
N PRO A 67 5.48 -21.83 -16.19
CA PRO A 67 5.25 -21.01 -17.38
C PRO A 67 3.75 -20.89 -17.67
N GLY A 68 3.37 -19.93 -18.50
CA GLY A 68 1.99 -19.76 -18.95
C GLY A 68 1.65 -18.30 -19.23
N ALA A 69 0.37 -18.04 -19.49
CA ALA A 69 -0.13 -16.68 -19.74
C ALA A 69 -0.03 -15.76 -18.51
N ARG A 70 0.02 -16.35 -17.31
CA ARG A 70 0.35 -15.68 -16.04
C ARG A 70 1.38 -16.55 -15.31
N PRO A 71 2.68 -16.37 -15.59
CA PRO A 71 3.73 -17.14 -14.93
C PRO A 71 3.65 -16.98 -13.41
N GLY A 72 4.05 -18.01 -12.68
CA GLY A 72 4.03 -17.96 -11.23
C GLY A 72 5.03 -18.91 -10.59
N LEU A 73 5.11 -18.85 -9.28
CA LEU A 73 5.96 -19.67 -8.45
C LEU A 73 5.12 -20.55 -7.53
N VAL A 74 5.46 -21.84 -7.45
CA VAL A 74 4.77 -22.84 -6.61
C VAL A 74 5.77 -23.70 -5.85
N ILE A 75 5.28 -24.47 -4.88
CA ILE A 75 6.03 -25.57 -4.25
C ILE A 75 6.15 -26.73 -5.25
N ALA A 76 7.37 -27.16 -5.56
CA ALA A 76 7.65 -28.37 -6.34
C ALA A 76 7.88 -29.57 -5.42
N ALA A 77 8.74 -29.39 -4.42
CA ALA A 77 9.00 -30.33 -3.33
C ALA A 77 9.27 -29.53 -2.05
N PRO A 78 8.84 -29.98 -0.87
CA PRO A 78 9.14 -29.27 0.35
C PRO A 78 10.66 -29.29 0.61
N ALA A 79 11.22 -28.13 0.95
CA ALA A 79 12.59 -28.00 1.44
C ALA A 79 12.72 -28.56 2.88
N GLY A 80 11.63 -28.53 3.64
CA GLY A 80 11.53 -29.12 4.97
C GLY A 80 10.16 -28.86 5.59
N THR A 81 10.08 -29.09 6.89
CA THR A 81 8.92 -28.74 7.71
C THR A 81 9.27 -27.70 8.76
N ALA A 82 8.32 -26.85 9.12
CA ALA A 82 8.45 -25.88 10.20
C ALA A 82 7.15 -25.81 10.99
N ASP A 83 7.26 -25.70 12.31
CA ASP A 83 6.12 -25.39 13.17
C ASP A 83 5.88 -23.89 13.16
N TYR A 84 4.61 -23.50 13.03
CA TYR A 84 4.16 -22.13 13.17
C TYR A 84 3.11 -22.06 14.27
N THR A 85 3.41 -21.29 15.31
CA THR A 85 2.42 -20.88 16.32
C THR A 85 1.85 -19.54 15.89
N ASP A 86 0.57 -19.56 15.53
CA ASP A 86 -0.16 -18.35 15.20
C ASP A 86 -0.33 -17.49 16.47
N PRO A 87 0.21 -16.25 16.49
CA PRO A 87 0.23 -15.43 17.71
C PRO A 87 -1.15 -14.97 18.15
N HIS A 88 -2.14 -14.99 17.25
CA HIS A 88 -3.49 -14.48 17.48
C HIS A 88 -4.45 -15.56 17.96
N THR A 89 -4.16 -16.82 17.66
CA THR A 89 -4.97 -17.97 18.09
C THR A 89 -4.26 -18.86 19.12
N GLY A 90 -2.94 -18.75 19.24
CA GLY A 90 -2.09 -19.65 20.06
C GLY A 90 -1.96 -21.07 19.49
N LYS A 91 -2.56 -21.35 18.33
CA LYS A 91 -2.52 -22.69 17.71
C LYS A 91 -1.19 -22.90 17.01
N THR A 92 -0.51 -23.98 17.38
CA THR A 92 0.67 -24.47 16.64
C THR A 92 0.23 -25.45 15.56
N SER A 93 0.81 -25.33 14.37
CA SER A 93 0.62 -26.29 13.28
C SER A 93 1.93 -26.48 12.52
N THR A 94 2.21 -27.72 12.11
CA THR A 94 3.37 -28.05 11.28
C THR A 94 3.03 -27.81 9.81
N TRP A 95 3.96 -27.20 9.09
CA TRP A 95 3.83 -26.87 7.68
C TRP A 95 5.02 -27.38 6.89
N GLU A 96 4.78 -27.96 5.72
CA GLU A 96 5.81 -28.11 4.70
C GLU A 96 6.09 -26.73 4.10
N TYR A 97 7.36 -26.41 3.86
CA TYR A 97 7.75 -25.15 3.25
C TYR A 97 8.69 -25.32 2.07
N ALA A 98 8.68 -24.33 1.18
CA ALA A 98 9.70 -24.13 0.16
C ALA A 98 10.00 -22.64 0.02
N THR A 99 11.22 -22.30 -0.38
CA THR A 99 11.70 -20.91 -0.40
C THR A 99 12.18 -20.51 -1.79
N TRP A 100 12.01 -19.24 -2.09
CA TRP A 100 12.64 -18.58 -3.23
C TRP A 100 13.20 -17.24 -2.79
N THR A 101 14.43 -16.95 -3.16
CA THR A 101 15.10 -15.68 -2.86
C THR A 101 15.44 -14.96 -4.16
N SER A 102 15.06 -13.69 -4.26
CA SER A 102 15.32 -12.88 -5.44
C SER A 102 16.82 -12.65 -5.64
N PRO A 103 17.25 -12.35 -6.89
CA PRO A 103 18.50 -11.61 -7.10
C PRO A 103 18.50 -10.30 -6.31
N VAL A 104 19.69 -9.75 -6.08
CA VAL A 104 19.81 -8.39 -5.55
C VAL A 104 19.19 -7.42 -6.55
N HIS A 105 18.28 -6.58 -6.07
CA HIS A 105 17.85 -5.41 -6.82
C HIS A 105 18.55 -4.18 -6.24
N ARG A 106 19.32 -3.49 -7.07
CA ARG A 106 19.89 -2.19 -6.73
C ARG A 106 18.85 -1.12 -7.05
N LEU A 107 18.41 -0.41 -6.04
CA LEU A 107 17.42 0.64 -6.19
C LEU A 107 17.98 1.75 -7.09
N ALA A 108 17.23 2.16 -8.10
CA ALA A 108 17.57 3.35 -8.88
C ALA A 108 17.49 4.63 -8.04
N VAL A 109 16.70 4.58 -6.95
CA VAL A 109 16.56 5.62 -5.94
C VAL A 109 16.99 5.07 -4.59
N PRO A 110 18.20 5.38 -4.09
CA PRO A 110 18.57 5.11 -2.70
C PRO A 110 17.46 5.56 -1.76
N SER A 111 16.85 4.62 -1.03
CA SER A 111 15.53 4.84 -0.43
C SER A 111 15.61 5.07 1.07
N THR A 112 14.69 5.89 1.59
CA THR A 112 14.41 6.02 3.03
C THR A 112 13.28 5.11 3.48
N GLU A 113 12.40 4.73 2.56
CA GLU A 113 11.31 3.80 2.82
C GLU A 113 11.21 2.71 1.75
N ALA A 114 10.71 1.53 2.12
CA ALA A 114 10.36 0.49 1.16
C ALA A 114 9.13 -0.31 1.59
N ILE A 115 8.29 -0.68 0.64
CA ILE A 115 7.08 -1.50 0.86
C ILE A 115 7.15 -2.73 -0.04
N ALA A 116 7.25 -3.91 0.57
CA ALA A 116 7.16 -5.17 -0.17
C ALA A 116 5.69 -5.55 -0.40
N SER A 117 5.36 -5.99 -1.61
CA SER A 117 4.01 -6.45 -1.95
C SER A 117 4.03 -7.68 -2.85
N TRP A 118 2.94 -8.44 -2.84
CA TRP A 118 2.81 -9.69 -3.56
C TRP A 118 1.40 -9.86 -4.13
N ASN A 119 1.28 -10.72 -5.13
CA ASN A 119 -0.01 -11.17 -5.66
C ASN A 119 0.01 -12.68 -5.70
N ALA A 120 -0.97 -13.30 -5.05
CA ALA A 120 -0.94 -14.73 -4.83
C ALA A 120 -2.33 -15.34 -4.73
N HIS A 121 -2.41 -16.61 -5.09
CA HIS A 121 -3.48 -17.51 -4.72
C HIS A 121 -3.00 -18.43 -3.63
N THR A 122 -3.69 -18.40 -2.49
CA THR A 122 -3.47 -19.30 -1.35
C THR A 122 -4.76 -20.06 -1.08
N PRO A 123 -4.96 -21.21 -1.74
CA PRO A 123 -6.03 -22.13 -1.37
C PRO A 123 -5.96 -22.54 0.10
N ALA A 124 -7.07 -23.05 0.64
CA ALA A 124 -7.10 -23.62 1.98
C ALA A 124 -5.97 -24.66 2.18
N GLY A 125 -5.35 -24.64 3.35
CA GLY A 125 -4.17 -25.44 3.67
C GLY A 125 -2.87 -24.86 3.10
N THR A 126 -2.85 -23.58 2.71
CA THR A 126 -1.64 -22.90 2.21
C THR A 126 -1.57 -21.45 2.65
N TRP A 127 -0.34 -20.93 2.79
CA TRP A 127 -0.07 -19.53 3.10
C TRP A 127 1.36 -19.17 2.67
N LEU A 128 1.75 -17.91 2.84
CA LEU A 128 3.10 -17.44 2.49
C LEU A 128 3.65 -16.43 3.50
N GLN A 129 4.97 -16.31 3.54
CA GLN A 129 5.70 -15.25 4.24
C GLN A 129 6.58 -14.50 3.23
N VAL A 130 6.60 -13.17 3.32
CA VAL A 130 7.51 -12.32 2.57
C VAL A 130 8.48 -11.65 3.53
N GLU A 131 9.76 -11.68 3.17
CA GLU A 131 10.83 -11.06 3.95
C GLU A 131 11.70 -10.17 3.07
N LEU A 132 12.26 -9.11 3.66
CA LEU A 132 13.17 -8.16 3.03
C LEU A 132 14.48 -8.12 3.80
N ALA A 133 15.60 -8.19 3.09
CA ALA A 133 16.91 -7.81 3.60
C ALA A 133 17.61 -6.94 2.59
N GLY A 134 18.44 -6.01 3.03
CA GLY A 134 19.15 -5.11 2.13
C GLY A 134 20.46 -4.60 2.68
N THR A 135 21.08 -3.71 1.90
CA THR A 135 22.37 -3.11 2.20
C THR A 135 22.21 -1.60 2.26
N TYR A 136 22.71 -1.01 3.33
CA TYR A 136 22.70 0.43 3.57
C TYR A 136 23.81 1.15 2.81
N SER A 137 23.71 2.48 2.73
CA SER A 137 24.70 3.35 2.09
C SER A 137 26.04 3.41 2.82
N ASP A 138 26.10 3.00 4.08
CA ASP A 138 27.35 2.87 4.85
C ASP A 138 28.04 1.50 4.65
N GLY A 139 27.46 0.63 3.81
CA GLY A 139 27.98 -0.70 3.50
C GLY A 139 27.59 -1.80 4.47
N THR A 140 26.85 -1.50 5.54
CA THR A 140 26.30 -2.52 6.44
C THR A 140 24.99 -3.11 5.90
N ASP A 141 24.64 -4.31 6.35
CA ASP A 141 23.41 -4.99 5.95
C ASP A 141 22.33 -4.88 7.03
N THR A 142 21.08 -4.91 6.59
CA THR A 142 19.91 -5.06 7.46
C THR A 142 19.81 -6.53 7.93
N PRO A 143 19.12 -6.82 9.04
CA PRO A 143 18.59 -8.17 9.24
C PRO A 143 17.53 -8.52 8.18
N TRP A 144 17.06 -9.77 8.18
CA TRP A 144 15.84 -10.13 7.44
C TRP A 144 14.62 -9.69 8.25
N TYR A 145 13.85 -8.78 7.68
CA TYR A 145 12.57 -8.34 8.21
C TYR A 145 11.42 -9.13 7.60
N VAL A 146 10.46 -9.56 8.41
CA VAL A 146 9.20 -10.13 7.94
C VAL A 146 8.27 -8.99 7.55
N MET A 147 7.98 -8.88 6.26
CA MET A 147 7.10 -7.85 5.69
C MET A 147 5.63 -8.25 5.73
N GLY A 148 5.34 -9.53 5.96
CA GLY A 148 3.98 -10.01 6.21
C GLY A 148 3.85 -11.52 6.10
N ARG A 149 2.90 -12.07 6.86
CA ARG A 149 2.41 -13.45 6.74
C ARG A 149 0.99 -13.41 6.21
N TRP A 150 0.75 -14.10 5.10
CA TRP A 150 -0.47 -13.94 4.32
C TRP A 150 -1.07 -15.27 3.88
N ALA A 151 -2.36 -15.42 4.15
CA ALA A 151 -3.27 -16.33 3.48
C ALA A 151 -4.42 -15.49 2.89
N ALA A 152 -5.19 -16.01 1.92
CA ALA A 152 -6.36 -15.33 1.39
C ALA A 152 -7.52 -15.44 2.39
N GLY A 153 -7.76 -16.62 2.93
CA GLY A 153 -8.66 -16.82 4.07
C GLY A 153 -8.01 -16.48 5.43
N ASP A 154 -8.77 -16.68 6.49
CA ASP A 154 -8.36 -16.45 7.90
C ASP A 154 -8.47 -17.72 8.77
N GLN A 155 -8.50 -18.89 8.13
CA GLN A 155 -8.68 -20.20 8.77
C GLN A 155 -7.37 -20.98 8.93
N ASP A 156 -6.44 -20.82 7.97
CA ASP A 156 -5.12 -21.48 8.00
C ASP A 156 -4.18 -20.78 8.97
N ILE A 157 -4.12 -19.45 8.86
CA ILE A 157 -3.46 -18.52 9.77
C ILE A 157 -4.32 -17.25 9.87
N LYS A 158 -4.16 -16.51 10.95
CA LYS A 158 -4.54 -15.11 11.05
C LYS A 158 -3.47 -14.28 10.35
N ARG A 159 -3.76 -13.81 9.13
CA ARG A 159 -2.85 -12.97 8.35
C ARG A 159 -2.38 -11.79 9.19
N THR A 160 -1.09 -11.48 9.12
CA THR A 160 -0.50 -10.61 10.15
C THR A 160 0.76 -9.91 9.67
N SER A 161 0.88 -8.63 9.99
CA SER A 161 2.18 -7.96 10.11
C SER A 161 2.93 -8.48 11.33
N VAL A 162 4.17 -8.02 11.52
CA VAL A 162 5.03 -8.42 12.65
C VAL A 162 5.62 -7.18 13.28
N ASP A 163 5.33 -6.99 14.57
CA ASP A 163 5.77 -5.85 15.36
C ASP A 163 7.22 -5.97 15.83
N ASP A 164 7.74 -4.87 16.40
CA ASP A 164 9.01 -4.79 17.12
C ASP A 164 10.24 -5.21 16.31
N GLN A 165 10.21 -4.93 15.01
CA GLN A 165 11.31 -5.19 14.09
C GLN A 165 12.15 -3.92 13.86
N SER A 166 13.33 -3.85 14.47
CA SER A 166 14.30 -2.76 14.28
C SER A 166 15.75 -3.25 14.42
N ASP A 167 16.69 -2.53 13.79
CA ASP A 167 18.13 -2.73 13.97
C ASP A 167 18.87 -1.48 14.51
N GLY A 168 18.12 -0.47 14.95
CA GLY A 168 18.64 0.83 15.40
C GLY A 168 19.05 1.79 14.28
N LYS A 169 18.86 1.40 13.00
CA LYS A 169 19.00 2.25 11.81
C LYS A 169 17.70 2.30 11.00
N SER A 170 16.94 1.21 11.02
CA SER A 170 15.64 1.09 10.40
C SER A 170 14.66 0.32 11.27
N THR A 171 13.38 0.56 11.01
CA THR A 171 12.25 -0.06 11.70
C THR A 171 11.18 -0.43 10.68
N ILE A 172 10.46 -1.53 10.93
CA ILE A 172 9.25 -1.89 10.17
C ILE A 172 8.02 -1.30 10.87
N TRP A 173 7.32 -0.41 10.19
CA TRP A 173 6.03 0.14 10.61
C TRP A 173 4.90 -0.59 9.89
N THR A 174 4.35 -1.65 10.52
CA THR A 174 3.30 -2.52 9.97
C THR A 174 3.71 -3.21 8.66
N ASP A 175 3.74 -2.47 7.55
CA ASP A 175 4.07 -2.95 6.19
C ASP A 175 5.23 -2.17 5.52
N THR A 176 5.75 -1.13 6.18
CA THR A 176 6.74 -0.20 5.62
C THR A 176 8.07 -0.32 6.34
N PHE A 177 9.12 -0.68 5.61
CA PHE A 177 10.50 -0.45 6.04
C PHE A 177 10.77 1.06 6.04
N SER A 178 11.32 1.60 7.13
CA SER A 178 11.69 3.01 7.26
C SER A 178 13.07 3.15 7.88
N ILE A 179 13.93 3.97 7.28
CA ILE A 179 15.12 4.49 7.95
C ILE A 179 14.67 5.38 9.11
N ASP A 180 15.24 5.17 10.30
CA ASP A 180 14.80 5.85 11.53
C ASP A 180 15.15 7.35 11.52
N ASP A 181 16.32 7.69 11.01
CA ASP A 181 16.78 9.07 10.80
C ASP A 181 17.18 9.30 9.33
N ALA A 182 16.21 9.68 8.51
CA ALA A 182 16.44 10.02 7.11
C ALA A 182 17.41 11.22 6.91
N ALA A 183 17.51 12.12 7.90
CA ALA A 183 18.36 13.31 7.84
C ALA A 183 19.85 12.98 8.03
N SER A 184 20.17 11.80 8.60
CA SER A 184 21.54 11.28 8.68
C SER A 184 22.20 11.04 7.31
N GLY A 185 21.40 10.98 6.23
CA GLY A 185 21.86 10.61 4.89
C GLY A 185 21.95 9.09 4.66
N LEU A 186 21.63 8.26 5.66
CA LEU A 186 21.55 6.81 5.49
C LEU A 186 20.43 6.45 4.51
N ARG A 187 20.71 5.52 3.59
CA ARG A 187 19.76 5.03 2.59
C ARG A 187 19.85 3.53 2.44
N LEU A 188 18.73 2.89 2.11
CA LEU A 188 18.70 1.54 1.57
C LEU A 188 19.14 1.60 0.09
N LEU A 189 20.26 0.96 -0.25
CA LEU A 189 20.80 0.97 -1.61
C LEU A 189 20.32 -0.19 -2.46
N SER A 190 20.10 -1.34 -1.84
CA SER A 190 19.67 -2.55 -2.53
C SER A 190 18.91 -3.46 -1.58
N TYR A 191 18.10 -4.35 -2.13
CA TYR A 191 17.39 -5.35 -1.35
C TYR A 191 17.34 -6.70 -2.08
N ARG A 192 17.07 -7.75 -1.29
CA ARG A 192 16.57 -9.04 -1.72
C ARG A 192 15.22 -9.29 -1.05
N LEU A 193 14.33 -9.97 -1.76
CA LEU A 193 13.11 -10.51 -1.18
C LEU A 193 13.25 -12.03 -1.03
N ARG A 194 12.82 -12.54 0.10
CA ARG A 194 12.65 -13.98 0.33
C ARG A 194 11.16 -14.28 0.46
N LEU A 195 10.70 -15.23 -0.33
CA LEU A 195 9.35 -15.74 -0.32
C LEU A 195 9.40 -17.17 0.19
N THR A 196 8.72 -17.41 1.30
CA THR A 196 8.52 -18.76 1.84
C THR A 196 7.07 -19.16 1.65
N LEU A 197 6.87 -20.25 0.94
CA LEU A 197 5.57 -20.84 0.63
C LEU A 197 5.31 -21.99 1.58
N TYR A 198 4.13 -22.05 2.16
CA TYR A 198 3.72 -23.09 3.10
C TYR A 198 2.53 -23.87 2.58
N ARG A 199 2.51 -25.17 2.88
CA ARG A 199 1.34 -26.04 2.69
C ARG A 199 1.23 -27.07 3.81
N THR A 200 0.03 -27.60 4.04
CA THR A 200 -0.17 -28.72 4.97
C THR A 200 0.73 -29.91 4.57
N PRO A 201 1.39 -30.60 5.52
CA PRO A 201 2.25 -31.74 5.22
C PRO A 201 1.56 -32.84 4.41
N GLY A 202 2.25 -33.38 3.41
CA GLY A 202 1.73 -34.40 2.49
C GLY A 202 0.70 -33.91 1.47
N ALA A 203 0.23 -32.65 1.56
CA ALA A 203 -0.75 -32.13 0.62
C ALA A 203 -0.11 -31.85 -0.76
N ARG A 204 -0.89 -32.08 -1.83
CA ARG A 204 -0.46 -31.72 -3.20
C ARG A 204 -0.83 -30.30 -3.60
N ILE A 205 -1.73 -29.65 -2.86
CA ILE A 205 -2.12 -28.27 -3.10
C ILE A 205 -0.95 -27.33 -2.78
N THR A 206 -0.81 -26.27 -3.58
CA THR A 206 0.30 -25.33 -3.43
C THR A 206 -0.23 -23.90 -3.50
N PRO A 207 0.33 -22.98 -2.71
CA PRO A 207 0.13 -21.57 -3.02
C PRO A 207 0.80 -21.26 -4.37
N MET A 208 0.25 -20.29 -5.09
CA MET A 208 0.80 -19.80 -6.36
C MET A 208 1.00 -18.29 -6.27
N VAL A 209 2.23 -17.84 -6.49
CA VAL A 209 2.58 -16.41 -6.46
C VAL A 209 2.86 -15.94 -7.88
N TRP A 210 2.16 -14.89 -8.33
CA TRP A 210 2.28 -14.33 -9.67
C TRP A 210 3.09 -13.04 -9.72
N ARG A 211 3.18 -12.33 -8.59
CA ARG A 211 3.98 -11.11 -8.44
C ARG A 211 4.60 -11.10 -7.05
N LEU A 212 5.87 -10.76 -6.99
CA LEU A 212 6.56 -10.36 -5.76
C LEU A 212 7.40 -9.14 -6.10
N GLY A 213 7.40 -8.11 -5.27
CA GLY A 213 8.19 -6.91 -5.53
C GLY A 213 8.24 -5.97 -4.34
N ALA A 214 9.00 -4.90 -4.49
CA ALA A 214 8.97 -3.79 -3.56
C ALA A 214 9.02 -2.45 -4.29
N MET A 215 8.38 -1.46 -3.69
CA MET A 215 8.59 -0.06 -4.01
C MET A 215 9.57 0.51 -3.00
N GLY A 216 10.64 1.14 -3.46
CA GLY A 216 11.54 1.97 -2.64
C GLY A 216 11.35 3.45 -2.99
N SER A 217 11.43 4.32 -1.99
CA SER A 217 11.30 5.77 -2.20
C SER A 217 12.19 6.60 -1.30
N ASP A 218 12.58 7.77 -1.79
CA ASP A 218 13.17 8.85 -1.01
C ASP A 218 12.43 10.16 -1.28
N ILE A 219 11.23 10.30 -0.70
CA ILE A 219 10.42 11.50 -0.86
C ILE A 219 10.87 12.54 0.17
N PRO A 220 11.29 13.75 -0.25
CA PRO A 220 11.77 14.76 0.68
C PRO A 220 10.66 15.26 1.60
N ASP A 221 11.07 15.74 2.77
CA ASP A 221 10.20 16.46 3.69
C ASP A 221 9.60 17.70 3.02
N ARG A 222 8.26 17.74 2.92
CA ARG A 222 7.53 18.84 2.31
C ARG A 222 6.14 18.97 2.92
N PHE A 223 5.72 20.21 3.15
CA PHE A 223 4.38 20.57 3.65
C PHE A 223 3.42 20.91 2.52
N THR A 224 3.97 21.39 1.40
CA THR A 224 3.27 21.75 0.17
C THR A 224 3.97 21.12 -1.01
N VAL A 225 3.30 21.11 -2.15
CA VAL A 225 3.83 20.60 -3.42
C VAL A 225 3.56 21.60 -4.54
N PRO A 226 4.37 21.61 -5.60
CA PRO A 226 4.07 22.40 -6.79
C PRO A 226 2.72 21.97 -7.37
N ALA A 227 1.87 22.95 -7.69
CA ALA A 227 0.60 22.68 -8.34
C ALA A 227 0.83 22.20 -9.78
N THR A 228 0.13 21.14 -10.18
CA THR A 228 0.09 20.69 -11.57
C THR A 228 -0.97 21.41 -12.38
N THR A 229 -0.69 21.61 -13.66
CA THR A 229 -1.69 22.10 -14.63
C THR A 229 -2.63 20.96 -15.03
N PRO A 230 -3.96 21.14 -14.98
CA PRO A 230 -4.91 20.15 -15.48
C PRO A 230 -4.68 19.77 -16.94
N GLY A 231 -4.68 18.46 -17.23
CA GLY A 231 -4.50 17.94 -18.58
C GLY A 231 -5.61 17.00 -19.07
N LEU A 232 -6.53 16.58 -18.21
CA LEU A 232 -7.55 15.58 -18.51
C LEU A 232 -8.92 16.00 -17.95
N ALA A 233 -9.98 15.75 -18.72
CA ALA A 233 -11.37 15.82 -18.28
C ALA A 233 -12.05 14.49 -18.62
N GLN A 234 -12.17 13.60 -17.65
CA GLN A 234 -12.69 12.24 -17.82
C GLN A 234 -13.13 11.70 -16.47
N GLU A 235 -14.21 10.91 -16.46
CA GLU A 235 -14.66 10.17 -15.28
C GLU A 235 -14.88 8.71 -15.63
N LEU A 236 -14.32 7.81 -14.82
CA LEU A 236 -14.50 6.38 -14.91
C LEU A 236 -15.75 5.96 -14.12
N SER A 237 -16.54 5.04 -14.68
CA SER A 237 -17.75 4.51 -14.05
C SER A 237 -17.43 3.47 -12.96
N VAL A 238 -16.73 3.90 -11.92
CA VAL A 238 -16.41 3.06 -10.76
C VAL A 238 -17.63 2.99 -9.82
N PRO A 239 -18.05 1.78 -9.38
CA PRO A 239 -19.09 1.61 -8.38
C PRO A 239 -18.80 2.40 -7.10
N ARG A 240 -19.86 2.71 -6.35
CA ARG A 240 -19.81 3.57 -5.18
C ARG A 240 -20.25 2.76 -3.97
N TYR A 241 -19.40 2.69 -2.96
CA TYR A 241 -19.70 2.07 -1.69
C TYR A 241 -19.30 3.00 -0.54
N SER A 242 -20.22 3.19 0.39
CA SER A 242 -19.96 3.83 1.66
C SER A 242 -19.45 2.81 2.67
N GLN A 243 -18.44 3.20 3.44
CA GLN A 243 -18.04 2.42 4.60
C GLN A 243 -18.98 2.67 5.79
N GLU A 244 -19.54 3.87 5.92
CA GLU A 244 -20.29 4.31 7.11
C GLU A 244 -21.63 3.59 7.30
N ILE A 245 -22.22 3.03 6.23
CA ILE A 245 -23.42 2.19 6.35
C ILE A 245 -23.15 0.91 7.15
N HIS A 246 -21.88 0.53 7.30
CA HIS A 246 -21.42 -0.61 8.06
C HIS A 246 -20.95 -0.25 9.47
N ALA A 247 -21.20 0.97 9.93
CA ALA A 247 -20.80 1.42 11.26
C ALA A 247 -21.31 0.44 12.34
N GLY A 248 -20.40 -0.07 13.18
CA GLY A 248 -20.72 -1.06 14.21
C GLY A 248 -21.01 -2.49 13.72
N GLN A 249 -21.01 -2.76 12.40
CA GLN A 249 -21.16 -4.11 11.86
C GLN A 249 -19.81 -4.84 11.92
N TYR A 250 -19.81 -6.10 12.38
CA TYR A 250 -18.59 -6.92 12.55
C TYR A 250 -17.48 -6.20 13.34
N PRO A 251 -17.72 -5.86 14.62
CA PRO A 251 -16.79 -5.08 15.43
C PRO A 251 -15.42 -5.75 15.62
N GLU A 252 -15.31 -7.07 15.43
CA GLU A 252 -14.05 -7.81 15.43
C GLU A 252 -13.08 -7.38 14.32
N TYR A 253 -13.56 -6.67 13.29
CA TYR A 253 -12.75 -6.14 12.21
C TYR A 253 -12.63 -4.61 12.33
N ASP A 254 -12.05 -4.12 13.44
CA ASP A 254 -11.82 -2.69 13.70
C ASP A 254 -13.10 -1.85 13.92
N ASN A 255 -13.99 -2.35 14.78
CA ASN A 255 -15.28 -1.74 15.15
C ASN A 255 -16.31 -1.59 14.03
N GLY A 256 -15.97 -1.94 12.79
CA GLY A 256 -16.87 -1.91 11.66
C GLY A 256 -16.50 -0.86 10.62
N GLY A 257 -17.51 -0.43 9.88
CA GLY A 257 -17.40 0.47 8.74
C GLY A 257 -16.56 1.73 8.96
N GLU A 258 -16.50 2.26 10.18
CA GLU A 258 -15.78 3.49 10.53
C GLU A 258 -14.27 3.42 10.19
N ALA A 259 -13.70 2.23 10.07
CA ALA A 259 -12.30 2.01 9.72
C ALA A 259 -12.08 1.26 8.38
N TRP A 260 -13.12 1.09 7.57
CA TRP A 260 -13.08 0.25 6.35
C TRP A 260 -12.80 1.00 5.05
N CYS A 261 -12.21 2.20 5.11
CA CYS A 261 -11.92 3.01 3.91
C CYS A 261 -11.11 2.25 2.84
N SER A 262 -10.09 1.49 3.25
CA SER A 262 -9.22 0.70 2.35
C SER A 262 -9.93 -0.48 1.69
N PRO A 263 -10.60 -1.40 2.43
CA PRO A 263 -11.34 -2.50 1.81
C PRO A 263 -12.52 -2.00 0.96
N THR A 264 -13.21 -0.93 1.38
CA THR A 264 -14.30 -0.32 0.61
C THR A 264 -13.79 0.24 -0.73
N SER A 265 -12.69 1.01 -0.70
CA SER A 265 -12.02 1.50 -1.92
C SER A 265 -11.52 0.38 -2.81
N SER A 266 -10.98 -0.67 -2.21
CA SER A 266 -10.51 -1.85 -2.93
C SER A 266 -11.65 -2.53 -3.66
N GLN A 267 -12.77 -2.74 -2.99
CA GLN A 267 -13.95 -3.38 -3.55
C GLN A 267 -14.54 -2.58 -4.72
N MET A 268 -14.61 -1.24 -4.61
CA MET A 268 -15.04 -0.37 -5.71
C MET A 268 -14.23 -0.60 -7.00
N ILE A 269 -12.89 -0.67 -6.92
CA ILE A 269 -12.05 -0.90 -8.11
C ILE A 269 -12.13 -2.36 -8.59
N ILE A 270 -12.20 -3.34 -7.69
CA ILE A 270 -12.34 -4.75 -8.06
C ILE A 270 -13.61 -4.93 -8.93
N GLU A 271 -14.72 -4.30 -8.54
CA GLU A 271 -15.98 -4.36 -9.29
C GLU A 271 -15.97 -3.52 -10.58
N TYR A 272 -15.24 -2.40 -10.61
CA TYR A 272 -15.00 -1.66 -11.85
C TYR A 272 -14.35 -2.55 -12.93
N TRP A 273 -13.46 -3.47 -12.54
CA TRP A 273 -12.87 -4.46 -13.45
C TRP A 273 -13.79 -5.67 -13.73
N GLY A 274 -15.02 -5.65 -13.25
CA GLY A 274 -16.03 -6.70 -13.45
C GLY A 274 -15.73 -7.97 -12.65
N ARG A 275 -15.17 -7.85 -11.45
CA ARG A 275 -14.93 -8.96 -10.51
C ARG A 275 -15.71 -8.71 -9.23
N LYS A 276 -16.26 -9.77 -8.62
CA LYS A 276 -17.00 -9.70 -7.36
C LYS A 276 -16.92 -11.02 -6.61
N PRO A 277 -17.09 -11.03 -5.28
CA PRO A 277 -17.30 -12.26 -4.53
C PRO A 277 -18.47 -13.07 -5.09
N THR A 278 -18.38 -14.40 -5.03
CA THR A 278 -19.52 -15.28 -5.32
C THR A 278 -20.53 -15.26 -4.18
N ALA A 279 -21.78 -15.69 -4.44
CA ALA A 279 -22.79 -15.84 -3.39
C ALA A 279 -22.32 -16.78 -2.25
N GLU A 280 -21.57 -17.84 -2.59
CA GLU A 280 -20.98 -18.75 -1.60
C GLU A 280 -19.94 -18.03 -0.72
N GLN A 281 -19.08 -17.19 -1.31
CA GLN A 281 -18.10 -16.40 -0.56
C GLN A 281 -18.74 -15.34 0.34
N LEU A 282 -19.97 -14.89 0.00
CA LEU A 282 -20.74 -13.94 0.78
C LEU A 282 -21.68 -14.60 1.80
N ALA A 283 -21.83 -15.93 1.79
CA ALA A 283 -22.82 -16.63 2.62
C ALA A 283 -22.56 -16.51 4.13
N TRP A 284 -21.36 -16.11 4.54
CA TRP A 284 -21.04 -15.82 5.94
C TRP A 284 -21.54 -14.44 6.41
N VAL A 285 -21.84 -13.54 5.47
CA VAL A 285 -22.29 -12.18 5.77
C VAL A 285 -23.76 -12.21 6.17
N ASN A 286 -24.14 -11.41 7.16
CA ASN A 286 -25.51 -11.27 7.60
C ASN A 286 -26.35 -10.75 6.42
N PRO A 287 -27.40 -11.48 5.98
CA PRO A 287 -28.21 -11.09 4.83
C PRO A 287 -28.97 -9.78 5.02
N ASP A 288 -29.11 -9.28 6.25
CA ASP A 288 -29.73 -7.98 6.55
C ASP A 288 -28.81 -6.79 6.23
N TYR A 289 -27.50 -7.04 6.06
CA TYR A 289 -26.53 -5.98 5.75
C TYR A 289 -26.49 -5.72 4.24
N SER A 290 -26.64 -4.45 3.87
CA SER A 290 -26.32 -3.97 2.53
C SER A 290 -24.85 -4.22 2.21
N ASP A 291 -24.50 -4.22 0.92
CA ASP A 291 -23.13 -4.30 0.44
C ASP A 291 -22.25 -5.38 1.09
N PRO A 292 -22.69 -6.65 1.10
CA PRO A 292 -21.97 -7.73 1.77
C PRO A 292 -20.54 -7.92 1.25
N GLN A 293 -20.26 -7.46 0.03
CA GLN A 293 -18.91 -7.42 -0.54
C GLN A 293 -17.93 -6.52 0.24
N VAL A 294 -18.41 -5.46 0.89
CA VAL A 294 -17.57 -4.57 1.71
C VAL A 294 -17.19 -5.28 3.02
N CYS A 295 -18.16 -5.92 3.68
CA CYS A 295 -17.91 -6.81 4.84
C CYS A 295 -16.92 -7.94 4.48
N HIS A 296 -17.10 -8.54 3.29
CA HIS A 296 -16.19 -9.54 2.76
C HIS A 296 -14.77 -8.97 2.58
N ALA A 297 -14.63 -7.81 1.93
CA ALA A 297 -13.33 -7.17 1.76
C ALA A 297 -12.66 -6.86 3.10
N ALA A 298 -13.39 -6.33 4.09
CA ALA A 298 -12.87 -6.03 5.41
C ALA A 298 -12.22 -7.27 6.06
N ARG A 299 -12.98 -8.36 6.21
CA ARG A 299 -12.46 -9.64 6.75
C ARG A 299 -11.25 -10.18 5.99
N PHE A 300 -11.24 -10.02 4.66
CA PHE A 300 -10.19 -10.58 3.80
C PHE A 300 -8.94 -9.69 3.70
N THR A 301 -8.99 -8.47 4.22
CA THR A 301 -7.85 -7.54 4.32
C THR A 301 -7.38 -7.27 5.76
N TYR A 302 -8.17 -7.69 6.76
CA TYR A 302 -7.87 -7.43 8.17
C TYR A 302 -6.51 -8.03 8.58
N ASP A 303 -5.63 -7.17 9.06
CA ASP A 303 -4.34 -7.52 9.65
C ASP A 303 -4.52 -7.67 11.17
N TYR A 304 -4.35 -8.89 11.67
CA TYR A 304 -4.63 -9.20 13.07
C TYR A 304 -3.64 -8.61 14.06
N GLN A 305 -2.40 -8.30 13.65
CA GLN A 305 -1.44 -7.61 14.51
C GLN A 305 -1.68 -6.10 14.51
N TYR A 306 -1.90 -5.53 13.33
CA TYR A 306 -2.23 -4.11 13.21
C TYR A 306 -3.59 -3.77 13.85
N GLY A 307 -4.52 -4.73 13.87
CA GLY A 307 -5.88 -4.55 14.37
C GLY A 307 -6.77 -3.75 13.42
N GLY A 308 -6.49 -3.78 12.11
CA GLY A 308 -7.19 -2.95 11.13
C GLY A 308 -7.07 -3.44 9.69
N CYS A 309 -7.82 -2.81 8.78
CA CYS A 309 -7.85 -3.15 7.35
C CYS A 309 -6.91 -2.29 6.49
N GLY A 310 -6.06 -1.47 7.12
CA GLY A 310 -5.24 -0.45 6.45
C GLY A 310 -3.90 -0.94 5.87
N ASN A 311 -3.54 -2.21 6.06
CA ASN A 311 -2.28 -2.77 5.57
C ASN A 311 -2.23 -2.79 4.02
N TRP A 312 -1.28 -2.07 3.43
CA TRP A 312 -1.26 -1.78 1.99
C TRP A 312 -1.02 -3.04 1.13
N PRO A 313 0.02 -3.85 1.40
CA PRO A 313 0.22 -5.13 0.71
C PRO A 313 -0.97 -6.08 0.85
N PHE A 314 -1.67 -6.11 1.98
CA PHE A 314 -2.79 -7.03 2.19
C PHE A 314 -3.99 -6.69 1.30
N ASN A 315 -4.31 -5.40 1.13
CA ASN A 315 -5.35 -4.96 0.20
C ASN A 315 -4.98 -5.30 -1.26
N ALA A 316 -3.73 -5.03 -1.68
CA ALA A 316 -3.27 -5.40 -3.01
C ALA A 316 -3.25 -6.92 -3.25
N ALA A 317 -2.87 -7.70 -2.24
CA ALA A 317 -2.91 -9.16 -2.30
C ALA A 317 -4.36 -9.68 -2.37
N TYR A 318 -5.29 -9.11 -1.58
CA TYR A 318 -6.72 -9.42 -1.65
C TYR A 318 -7.30 -9.17 -3.05
N ALA A 319 -7.04 -8.01 -3.65
CA ALA A 319 -7.47 -7.71 -5.01
C ALA A 319 -6.96 -8.75 -6.02
N SER A 320 -5.73 -9.23 -5.84
CA SER A 320 -5.14 -10.25 -6.72
C SER A 320 -5.73 -11.65 -6.58
N THR A 321 -6.56 -11.92 -5.55
CA THR A 321 -7.29 -13.19 -5.41
C THR A 321 -8.40 -13.33 -6.44
N TYR A 322 -8.86 -12.22 -7.02
CA TYR A 322 -9.85 -12.21 -8.09
C TYR A 322 -9.22 -12.60 -9.43
N LYS A 323 -9.99 -13.36 -10.22
CA LYS A 323 -9.55 -13.88 -11.51
C LYS A 323 -9.03 -12.76 -12.42
N ASP A 324 -7.83 -12.97 -12.97
CA ASP A 324 -7.18 -12.07 -13.93
C ASP A 324 -7.05 -10.62 -13.45
N LEU A 325 -6.99 -10.39 -12.13
CA LEU A 325 -6.69 -9.10 -11.53
C LEU A 325 -5.32 -9.13 -10.84
N GLN A 326 -4.63 -8.01 -10.83
CA GLN A 326 -3.39 -7.80 -10.10
C GLN A 326 -3.38 -6.43 -9.44
N GLY A 327 -2.56 -6.29 -8.39
CA GLY A 327 -2.42 -5.07 -7.63
C GLY A 327 -0.97 -4.72 -7.33
N VAL A 328 -0.69 -3.42 -7.26
CA VAL A 328 0.62 -2.89 -6.86
C VAL A 328 0.44 -1.81 -5.81
N VAL A 329 1.38 -1.74 -4.89
CA VAL A 329 1.56 -0.59 -3.99
C VAL A 329 2.69 0.26 -4.56
N THR A 330 2.48 1.56 -4.69
CA THR A 330 3.49 2.49 -5.18
C THR A 330 3.30 3.89 -4.61
N ARG A 331 4.23 4.78 -4.92
CA ARG A 331 4.05 6.23 -4.76
C ARG A 331 4.00 6.89 -6.13
N LEU A 332 3.10 7.85 -6.30
CA LEU A 332 3.06 8.74 -7.47
C LEU A 332 3.52 10.13 -7.06
N GLY A 333 4.11 10.87 -8.00
CA GLY A 333 4.78 12.13 -7.72
C GLY A 333 3.91 13.37 -7.98
N SER A 334 2.81 13.22 -8.70
CA SER A 334 1.98 14.33 -9.21
C SER A 334 0.57 13.89 -9.57
N LEU A 335 -0.38 14.83 -9.68
CA LEU A 335 -1.67 14.52 -10.31
C LEU A 335 -1.55 14.24 -11.82
N THR A 336 -0.51 14.72 -12.49
CA THR A 336 -0.23 14.39 -13.90
C THR A 336 0.03 12.88 -14.09
N ASP A 337 0.70 12.23 -13.12
CA ASP A 337 0.84 10.77 -13.09
C ASP A 337 -0.52 10.08 -12.98
N LEU A 338 -1.42 10.60 -12.12
CA LEU A 338 -2.79 10.07 -12.01
C LEU A 338 -3.62 10.30 -13.27
N GLU A 339 -3.54 11.49 -13.89
CA GLU A 339 -4.19 11.76 -15.17
C GLU A 339 -3.75 10.76 -16.25
N THR A 340 -2.46 10.41 -16.28
CA THR A 340 -1.90 9.41 -17.21
C THR A 340 -2.57 8.05 -17.01
N LEU A 341 -2.78 7.62 -15.76
CA LEU A 341 -3.44 6.36 -15.42
C LEU A 341 -4.95 6.39 -15.70
N ILE A 342 -5.64 7.46 -15.31
CA ILE A 342 -7.09 7.64 -15.54
C ILE A 342 -7.39 7.70 -17.04
N ALA A 343 -6.55 8.38 -17.83
CA ALA A 343 -6.67 8.37 -19.29
C ALA A 343 -6.59 6.95 -19.85
N ALA A 344 -5.76 6.08 -19.27
CA ALA A 344 -5.67 4.67 -19.63
C ALA A 344 -6.77 3.77 -19.00
N GLY A 345 -7.72 4.36 -18.28
CA GLY A 345 -8.83 3.64 -17.64
C GLY A 345 -8.46 2.94 -16.33
N ILE A 346 -7.38 3.36 -15.67
CA ILE A 346 -6.90 2.78 -14.41
C ILE A 346 -7.22 3.76 -13.26
N PRO A 347 -8.26 3.49 -12.44
CA PRO A 347 -8.50 4.24 -11.21
C PRO A 347 -7.41 3.93 -10.17
N ALA A 348 -7.24 4.83 -9.20
CA ALA A 348 -6.22 4.71 -8.16
C ALA A 348 -6.81 4.93 -6.77
N ILE A 349 -6.34 4.17 -5.79
CA ILE A 349 -6.72 4.33 -4.38
C ILE A 349 -5.61 5.11 -3.70
N THR A 350 -5.86 6.36 -3.33
CA THR A 350 -4.86 7.26 -2.76
C THR A 350 -5.02 7.37 -1.25
N SER A 351 -3.89 7.37 -0.54
CA SER A 351 -3.86 7.63 0.89
C SER A 351 -3.87 9.12 1.19
N GLN A 352 -4.78 9.54 2.06
CA GLN A 352 -5.01 10.93 2.43
C GLN A 352 -4.85 11.19 3.92
N SER A 353 -4.33 12.36 4.26
CA SER A 353 -4.23 12.85 5.65
C SER A 353 -4.39 14.37 5.70
N PHE A 354 -5.43 14.84 6.37
CA PHE A 354 -5.83 16.26 6.33
C PHE A 354 -6.65 16.68 7.55
N LEU A 355 -6.56 17.95 7.90
CA LEU A 355 -7.50 18.62 8.80
C LEU A 355 -8.76 18.98 8.01
N LYS A 356 -9.88 19.10 8.71
CA LYS A 356 -11.16 19.48 8.11
C LYS A 356 -11.12 20.76 7.27
N SER A 357 -10.22 21.69 7.60
CA SER A 357 -10.03 22.95 6.87
C SER A 357 -9.17 22.84 5.61
N GLU A 358 -8.49 21.71 5.38
CA GLU A 358 -7.51 21.54 4.30
C GLU A 358 -8.11 20.91 3.03
N LEU A 359 -9.29 20.29 3.14
CA LEU A 359 -10.00 19.70 2.00
C LEU A 359 -11.45 20.19 1.97
N THR A 360 -11.70 21.21 1.15
CA THR A 360 -13.02 21.82 1.01
C THR A 360 -14.03 20.79 0.53
N GLY A 361 -15.20 20.75 1.18
CA GLY A 361 -16.29 19.84 0.80
C GLY A 361 -16.22 18.44 1.44
N ALA A 362 -15.10 18.06 2.07
CA ALA A 362 -15.01 16.76 2.76
C ALA A 362 -15.91 16.70 4.01
N GLY A 363 -15.95 17.77 4.80
CA GLY A 363 -16.81 17.87 6.00
C GLY A 363 -16.22 17.24 7.27
N TYR A 364 -15.08 16.56 7.18
CA TYR A 364 -14.35 15.92 8.29
C TYR A 364 -12.83 16.11 8.12
N GLY A 365 -12.04 15.67 9.10
CA GLY A 365 -10.58 15.56 8.99
C GLY A 365 -10.13 14.18 9.45
N THR A 366 -8.94 13.76 9.03
CA THR A 366 -8.41 12.41 9.27
C THR A 366 -6.88 12.40 9.39
N SER A 367 -6.35 11.47 10.19
CA SER A 367 -4.92 11.13 10.20
C SER A 367 -4.51 10.17 9.08
N GLY A 368 -5.47 9.43 8.51
CA GLY A 368 -5.27 8.47 7.42
C GLY A 368 -6.62 8.02 6.87
N HIS A 369 -6.80 8.07 5.55
CA HIS A 369 -8.03 7.67 4.87
C HIS A 369 -7.73 7.28 3.42
N LEU A 370 -8.35 6.22 2.94
CA LEU A 370 -8.19 5.77 1.55
C LEU A 370 -9.39 6.24 0.73
N MET A 371 -9.11 6.88 -0.40
CA MET A 371 -10.12 7.40 -1.33
C MET A 371 -9.78 6.96 -2.74
N THR A 372 -10.80 6.68 -3.55
CA THR A 372 -10.59 6.23 -4.93
C THR A 372 -10.70 7.40 -5.90
N VAL A 373 -9.62 7.78 -6.57
CA VAL A 373 -9.64 8.74 -7.68
C VAL A 373 -10.18 8.05 -8.93
N ILE A 374 -11.27 8.61 -9.48
CA ILE A 374 -11.99 8.04 -10.62
C ILE A 374 -11.99 8.97 -11.83
N GLY A 375 -11.51 10.20 -11.68
CA GLY A 375 -11.58 11.16 -12.76
C GLY A 375 -11.14 12.57 -12.41
N PHE A 376 -11.29 13.45 -13.39
CA PHE A 376 -11.06 14.88 -13.29
C PHE A 376 -12.17 15.64 -14.03
N THR A 377 -12.61 16.76 -13.47
CA THR A 377 -13.59 17.65 -14.12
C THR A 377 -12.95 18.44 -15.26
N ALA A 378 -13.76 19.18 -16.03
CA ALA A 378 -13.27 20.09 -17.06
C ALA A 378 -12.35 21.19 -16.51
N ASP A 379 -12.59 21.63 -15.26
CA ASP A 379 -11.78 22.63 -14.57
C ASP A 379 -10.52 22.01 -13.92
N GLY A 380 -10.36 20.68 -14.00
CA GLY A 380 -9.20 19.95 -13.49
C GLY A 380 -9.28 19.50 -12.05
N ASP A 381 -10.45 19.66 -11.41
CA ASP A 381 -10.71 19.21 -10.04
C ASP A 381 -10.85 17.70 -9.98
N VAL A 382 -10.44 17.12 -8.84
CA VAL A 382 -10.37 15.67 -8.66
C VAL A 382 -11.77 15.12 -8.38
N ILE A 383 -12.19 14.15 -9.19
CA ILE A 383 -13.40 13.37 -8.94
C ILE A 383 -12.97 12.10 -8.20
N ALA A 384 -13.42 11.96 -6.96
CA ALA A 384 -13.09 10.83 -6.10
C ALA A 384 -14.34 10.20 -5.49
N ASN A 385 -14.33 8.87 -5.38
CA ASN A 385 -15.22 8.13 -4.51
C ASN A 385 -14.63 8.13 -3.09
N ASP A 386 -15.25 8.88 -2.21
CA ASP A 386 -14.94 8.99 -0.78
C ASP A 386 -15.81 8.02 0.03
N PRO A 387 -15.26 6.90 0.54
CA PRO A 387 -16.05 5.92 1.27
C PRO A 387 -16.59 6.46 2.61
N ALA A 388 -15.98 7.51 3.19
CA ALA A 388 -16.47 8.19 4.40
C ALA A 388 -17.65 9.13 4.06
N SER A 389 -18.74 8.51 3.65
CA SER A 389 -19.97 9.15 3.18
C SER A 389 -21.19 8.50 3.83
N PRO A 390 -22.29 9.23 4.10
CA PRO A 390 -23.45 8.68 4.82
C PRO A 390 -24.20 7.56 4.07
N GLY A 391 -23.90 7.34 2.79
CA GLY A 391 -24.45 6.28 1.95
C GLY A 391 -23.85 6.36 0.54
N ASP A 392 -24.10 5.34 -0.28
CA ASP A 392 -23.46 5.14 -1.59
C ASP A 392 -23.67 6.31 -2.57
N GLU A 393 -24.85 6.93 -2.55
CA GLU A 393 -25.16 8.07 -3.42
C GLU A 393 -24.25 9.28 -3.13
N ALA A 394 -23.82 9.44 -1.88
CA ALA A 394 -23.00 10.56 -1.42
C ALA A 394 -21.48 10.33 -1.55
N VAL A 395 -21.06 9.13 -1.99
CA VAL A 395 -19.65 8.71 -2.11
C VAL A 395 -18.90 9.52 -3.17
N ARG A 396 -19.52 9.81 -4.31
CA ARG A 396 -18.85 10.58 -5.36
C ARG A 396 -18.77 12.04 -4.96
N ARG A 397 -17.54 12.56 -4.85
CA ARG A 397 -17.24 13.96 -4.52
C ARG A 397 -16.28 14.56 -5.53
N VAL A 398 -16.30 15.90 -5.61
CA VAL A 398 -15.37 16.69 -6.41
C VAL A 398 -14.58 17.57 -5.46
N TYR A 399 -13.26 17.49 -5.53
CA TYR A 399 -12.35 18.23 -4.66
C TYR A 399 -11.45 19.13 -5.48
N LYS A 400 -11.14 20.29 -4.89
CA LYS A 400 -10.22 21.24 -5.52
C LYS A 400 -8.87 20.58 -5.75
N ARG A 401 -8.37 20.71 -6.97
CA ARG A 401 -7.11 20.11 -7.40
C ARG A 401 -5.94 20.38 -6.44
N SER A 402 -5.70 21.65 -6.13
CA SER A 402 -4.56 22.08 -5.33
C SER A 402 -4.60 21.60 -3.87
N GLU A 403 -5.81 21.54 -3.30
CA GLU A 403 -6.04 21.01 -1.95
C GLU A 403 -5.73 19.51 -1.94
N TRP A 404 -6.31 18.75 -2.88
CA TRP A 404 -6.07 17.31 -3.01
C TRP A 404 -4.60 16.98 -3.22
N GLU A 405 -3.96 17.65 -4.19
CA GLU A 405 -2.57 17.42 -4.54
C GLU A 405 -1.63 17.66 -3.35
N THR A 406 -1.91 18.71 -2.57
CA THR A 406 -1.15 19.01 -1.36
C THR A 406 -1.33 17.94 -0.29
N ILE A 407 -2.57 17.56 0.05
CA ILE A 407 -2.81 16.61 1.15
C ILE A 407 -2.31 15.20 0.82
N TRP A 408 -2.29 14.84 -0.47
CA TRP A 408 -1.83 13.53 -0.94
C TRP A 408 -0.32 13.45 -1.07
N LEU A 409 0.33 14.47 -1.63
CA LEU A 409 1.74 14.37 -1.99
C LEU A 409 2.70 14.86 -0.91
N ARG A 410 2.23 15.63 0.09
CA ARG A 410 3.07 16.08 1.20
C ARG A 410 3.50 14.92 2.09
N THR A 411 4.70 15.03 2.65
CA THR A 411 5.28 14.07 3.61
C THR A 411 5.24 14.58 5.04
N LYS A 412 4.97 15.88 5.24
CA LYS A 412 4.77 16.49 6.56
C LYS A 412 3.50 17.34 6.59
N ARG A 413 2.85 17.39 7.74
CA ARG A 413 1.68 18.25 7.99
C ARG A 413 1.61 18.67 9.46
N TYR A 414 0.88 19.73 9.75
CA TYR A 414 0.50 20.06 11.12
C TYR A 414 -0.80 19.35 11.48
N ASN A 415 -0.82 18.67 12.62
CA ASN A 415 -2.05 18.12 13.18
C ASN A 415 -2.86 19.21 13.90
N ALA A 416 -4.03 18.85 14.44
CA ALA A 416 -4.92 19.81 15.12
C ALA A 416 -4.29 20.48 16.36
N SER A 417 -3.25 19.88 16.95
CA SER A 417 -2.48 20.47 18.06
C SER A 417 -1.26 21.28 17.60
N GLY A 418 -1.08 21.51 16.30
CA GLY A 418 0.07 22.24 15.73
C GLY A 418 1.38 21.45 15.73
N LYS A 419 1.36 20.14 15.95
CA LYS A 419 2.55 19.27 15.90
C LYS A 419 2.79 18.81 14.46
N VAL A 420 4.04 18.82 14.03
CA VAL A 420 4.46 18.18 12.76
C VAL A 420 4.29 16.68 12.87
N VAL A 421 3.53 16.10 11.94
CA VAL A 421 3.29 14.67 11.78
C VAL A 421 3.48 14.28 10.31
N SER A 422 3.59 12.98 10.04
CA SER A 422 3.76 12.48 8.67
C SER A 422 2.51 12.70 7.82
N GLY A 423 2.75 13.02 6.55
CA GLY A 423 1.77 12.94 5.46
C GLY A 423 1.97 11.65 4.67
N THR A 424 1.18 11.46 3.62
CA THR A 424 1.13 10.18 2.91
C THR A 424 2.18 10.07 1.82
N GLY A 425 2.73 11.19 1.32
CA GLY A 425 3.83 11.22 0.36
C GLY A 425 3.52 10.53 -0.97
N GLY A 426 2.25 10.51 -1.39
CA GLY A 426 1.82 9.97 -2.68
C GLY A 426 1.56 8.47 -2.73
N VAL A 427 1.55 7.75 -1.60
CA VAL A 427 1.24 6.30 -1.61
C VAL A 427 -0.15 6.05 -2.20
N CYS A 428 -0.23 5.03 -3.05
CA CYS A 428 -1.47 4.57 -3.64
C CYS A 428 -1.43 3.08 -3.99
N TYR A 429 -2.62 2.54 -4.24
CA TYR A 429 -2.81 1.24 -4.88
C TYR A 429 -3.26 1.43 -6.32
N LEU A 430 -2.72 0.61 -7.22
CA LEU A 430 -3.24 0.47 -8.57
C LEU A 430 -3.66 -0.97 -8.78
N TYR A 431 -4.93 -1.19 -9.11
CA TYR A 431 -5.44 -2.49 -9.52
C TYR A 431 -5.80 -2.45 -11.00
N PHE A 432 -5.38 -3.46 -11.73
CA PHE A 432 -5.55 -3.54 -13.18
C PHE A 432 -5.53 -5.00 -13.65
N PRO A 433 -5.99 -5.30 -14.87
CA PRO A 433 -6.01 -6.65 -15.39
C PRO A 433 -4.61 -7.31 -15.38
N ALA A 434 -4.57 -8.63 -15.18
CA ALA A 434 -3.34 -9.43 -15.26
C ALA A 434 -2.65 -9.32 -16.64
N GLN A 435 -3.44 -9.02 -17.69
CA GLN A 435 -2.97 -8.73 -19.04
C GLN A 435 -3.46 -7.33 -19.45
N PRO A 436 -2.73 -6.27 -19.08
CA PRO A 436 -3.10 -4.92 -19.48
C PRO A 436 -2.99 -4.72 -20.99
N SER A 437 -3.83 -3.85 -21.55
CA SER A 437 -3.72 -3.42 -22.95
C SER A 437 -2.41 -2.65 -23.19
N ALA A 438 -1.99 -2.51 -24.46
CA ALA A 438 -0.79 -1.74 -24.79
C ALA A 438 -0.83 -0.29 -24.26
N ARG A 439 -2.01 0.34 -24.27
CA ARG A 439 -2.22 1.69 -23.71
C ARG A 439 -1.99 1.70 -22.19
N GLN A 440 -2.51 0.71 -21.48
CA GLN A 440 -2.32 0.56 -20.03
C GLN A 440 -0.88 0.24 -19.68
N CYS A 441 -0.20 -0.65 -20.43
CA CYS A 441 1.23 -0.92 -20.24
C CYS A 441 2.06 0.36 -20.37
N LYS A 442 1.76 1.19 -21.38
CA LYS A 442 2.46 2.46 -21.58
C LYS A 442 2.24 3.42 -20.41
N ALA A 443 0.99 3.61 -19.97
CA ALA A 443 0.66 4.49 -18.84
C ALA A 443 1.31 4.01 -17.53
N LEU A 444 1.26 2.71 -17.23
CA LEU A 444 1.93 2.11 -16.08
C LEU A 444 3.45 2.34 -16.13
N ALA A 445 4.08 2.11 -17.29
CA ALA A 445 5.52 2.31 -17.46
C ALA A 445 5.96 3.77 -17.31
N GLU A 446 5.13 4.73 -17.76
CA GLU A 446 5.38 6.17 -17.61
C GLU A 446 5.48 6.57 -16.13
N VAL A 447 4.60 6.00 -15.28
CA VAL A 447 4.62 6.21 -13.83
C VAL A 447 5.53 5.24 -13.05
N GLY A 448 6.39 4.49 -13.77
CA GLY A 448 7.41 3.64 -13.16
C GLY A 448 6.96 2.24 -12.74
N ILE A 449 5.77 1.79 -13.16
CA ILE A 449 5.25 0.44 -12.90
C ILE A 449 5.55 -0.49 -14.07
N ARG A 450 6.09 -1.67 -13.74
CA ARG A 450 6.41 -2.74 -14.69
C ARG A 450 5.63 -4.02 -14.38
#